data_AF-A0A7W1TI82-F1
#
_entry.id   AF-A0A7W1TI82-F1
#
_cell.length_a   1.000
_cell.length_b   1.000
_cell.length_c   1.000
_cell.angle_alpha   90.00
_cell.angle_beta   90.00
_cell.angle_gamma   90.00
#
_symmetry.space_group_name_H-M   'P 1'
#
loop_
_entity.id
_entity.type
_entity.pdbx_description
1 polymer ?
#
loop_
_entity_poly.entity_id
_entity_poly.type
_entity_poly.pdbx_seq_one_letter_code
_entity_poly.pdbx_strand_id
1 'polypeptide(L)'
;MDEMQADVVCISHLWWNWVWQRPQQLITRLAQHHRVFWTEEPHIEIGPPSDAFEITEEAPHLTLGRLILRSDADTFVSRLKQTLTQSGADNFRLPAELREASLLFESSAQERLEREVVEYVSAWRHGPLVLWLYTPIVANFIDLLKPDLVVYDVMDELTAFKYAPPRLKQQEQALLQRADLVFTGGPSLYEARRSRRPDVHLFPSGVDRQHFAQELPAPLALRDLPHPIIGFFGVIDERIDLELLARAAQARPDWNWVMIGPVLKIEEQSLPREVNIHYLGKQAYGDLPTYLRAFDVAMLPFALNEATQFISPTKTLEYMAAHKPIVSTPIKDVSTLYGSVVRIAATAEAFVAQIEAALGESAGESDDRHHRELELLQRYEWDQIAAQMNTLIEERLQQKLHMARSRSR
;
A
#
# COMPACT_ATOMS: atom_id res chain seq x y z
N MET A 1 -10.16 -3.89 32.31
CA MET A 1 -9.87 -2.84 31.34
C MET A 1 -8.38 -2.84 31.21
N ASP A 2 -7.85 -3.39 30.12
CA ASP A 2 -6.41 -3.27 29.85
C ASP A 2 -6.07 -1.79 29.76
N GLU A 3 -5.07 -1.38 30.52
CA GLU A 3 -4.54 -0.02 30.50
C GLU A 3 -3.86 0.16 29.13
N MET A 4 -4.46 0.96 28.23
CA MET A 4 -3.87 1.22 26.91
C MET A 4 -2.43 1.71 27.07
N GLN A 5 -1.51 1.15 26.30
CA GLN A 5 -0.09 1.17 26.67
C GLN A 5 0.68 2.43 26.22
N ALA A 6 0.28 3.06 25.11
CA ALA A 6 0.95 4.24 24.57
C ALA A 6 0.03 5.04 23.62
N ASP A 7 0.37 6.31 23.42
CA ASP A 7 -0.17 7.12 22.34
C ASP A 7 0.70 6.90 21.08
N VAL A 8 0.07 6.54 19.96
CA VAL A 8 0.73 6.31 18.67
C VAL A 8 0.29 7.38 17.69
N VAL A 9 1.24 8.13 17.15
CA VAL A 9 1.00 9.07 16.05
C VAL A 9 1.54 8.48 14.75
N CYS A 10 0.67 8.22 13.80
CA CYS A 10 1.01 7.69 12.48
C CYS A 10 0.98 8.81 11.45
N ILE A 11 2.08 9.00 10.72
CA ILE A 11 2.17 9.99 9.64
C ILE A 11 2.42 9.25 8.32
N SER A 12 1.43 9.32 7.44
CA SER A 12 1.37 8.55 6.20
C SER A 12 1.46 9.44 4.96
N HIS A 13 2.12 8.96 3.91
CA HIS A 13 2.05 9.55 2.57
C HIS A 13 0.84 9.04 1.76
N LEU A 14 0.06 8.13 2.34
CA LEU A 14 -1.12 7.51 1.76
C LEU A 14 -2.35 7.99 2.51
N TRP A 15 -3.42 8.29 1.77
CA TRP A 15 -4.70 8.64 2.37
C TRP A 15 -5.47 7.41 2.85
N TRP A 16 -6.08 7.55 4.03
CA TRP A 16 -6.82 6.52 4.74
C TRP A 16 -7.91 5.88 3.88
N ASN A 17 -8.74 6.72 3.25
CA ASN A 17 -9.94 6.31 2.50
C ASN A 17 -9.66 6.00 1.01
N TRP A 18 -8.40 5.99 0.58
CA TRP A 18 -8.10 5.88 -0.85
C TRP A 18 -7.91 4.44 -1.32
N VAL A 19 -6.80 3.79 -0.95
CA VAL A 19 -6.54 2.38 -1.25
C VAL A 19 -6.22 1.68 0.07
N TRP A 20 -7.04 0.70 0.42
CA TRP A 20 -6.86 -0.08 1.64
C TRP A 20 -5.70 -1.07 1.46
N GLN A 21 -4.68 -0.95 2.31
CA GLN A 21 -3.47 -1.75 2.22
C GLN A 21 -2.78 -1.84 3.59
N ARG A 22 -1.49 -2.23 3.60
CA ARG A 22 -0.70 -2.50 4.82
C ARG A 22 -0.89 -1.46 5.94
N PRO A 23 -0.79 -0.13 5.72
CA PRO A 23 -0.91 0.83 6.80
C PRO A 23 -2.26 0.76 7.52
N GLN A 24 -3.37 0.74 6.78
CA GLN A 24 -4.70 0.64 7.39
C GLN A 24 -4.87 -0.69 8.13
N GLN A 25 -4.36 -1.79 7.56
CA GLN A 25 -4.40 -3.11 8.21
C GLN A 25 -3.65 -3.13 9.54
N LEU A 26 -2.47 -2.52 9.61
CA LEU A 26 -1.66 -2.48 10.83
C LEU A 26 -2.24 -1.50 11.86
N ILE A 27 -2.61 -0.30 11.42
CA ILE A 27 -3.04 0.78 12.32
C ILE A 27 -4.38 0.47 12.98
N THR A 28 -5.33 -0.13 12.26
CA THR A 28 -6.60 -0.58 12.86
C THR A 28 -6.42 -1.64 13.93
N ARG A 29 -5.40 -2.50 13.81
CA ARG A 29 -5.07 -3.53 14.80
C ARG A 29 -4.33 -2.94 15.99
N LEU A 30 -3.39 -2.02 15.76
CA LEU A 30 -2.70 -1.31 16.84
C LEU A 30 -3.68 -0.49 17.69
N ALA A 31 -4.74 0.07 17.10
CA ALA A 31 -5.79 0.78 17.83
C ALA A 31 -6.57 -0.09 18.84
N GLN A 32 -6.46 -1.42 18.77
CA GLN A 32 -7.03 -2.32 19.77
C GLN A 32 -6.24 -2.30 21.11
N HIS A 33 -5.00 -1.83 21.08
CA HIS A 33 -4.08 -1.81 22.24
C HIS A 33 -3.60 -0.40 22.61
N HIS A 34 -3.67 0.54 21.66
CA HIS A 34 -3.14 1.89 21.77
C HIS A 34 -4.18 2.94 21.39
N ARG A 35 -3.96 4.16 21.89
CA ARG A 35 -4.61 5.34 21.32
C ARG A 35 -3.84 5.73 20.08
N VAL A 36 -4.50 5.76 18.94
CA VAL A 36 -3.86 6.07 17.66
C VAL A 36 -4.42 7.36 17.09
N PHE A 37 -3.52 8.27 16.74
CA PHE A 37 -3.80 9.41 15.91
C PHE A 37 -3.11 9.22 14.56
N TRP A 38 -3.89 9.11 13.50
CA TRP A 38 -3.39 9.05 12.13
C TRP A 38 -3.51 10.41 11.46
N THR A 39 -2.47 10.81 10.77
CA THR A 39 -2.51 11.94 9.85
C THR A 39 -1.80 11.57 8.55
N GLU A 40 -2.11 12.32 7.51
CA GLU A 40 -1.78 11.99 6.13
C GLU A 40 -1.44 13.25 5.33
N GLU A 41 -1.01 13.05 4.09
CA GLU A 41 -0.74 14.17 3.20
C GLU A 41 -1.96 15.09 3.04
N PRO A 42 -1.74 16.41 2.88
CA PRO A 42 -2.84 17.35 2.72
C PRO A 42 -3.74 16.99 1.52
N HIS A 43 -5.05 17.05 1.75
CA HIS A 43 -6.06 16.93 0.71
C HIS A 43 -6.20 18.27 0.02
N ILE A 44 -6.17 18.29 -1.31
CA ILE A 44 -6.34 19.52 -2.06
C ILE A 44 -7.64 19.42 -2.85
N GLU A 45 -8.61 20.25 -2.47
CA GLU A 45 -9.95 20.24 -3.04
C GLU A 45 -10.24 21.51 -3.83
N ILE A 46 -10.96 21.36 -4.94
CA ILE A 46 -11.49 22.50 -5.68
C ILE A 46 -12.80 22.93 -5.01
N GLY A 47 -12.86 24.17 -4.52
CA GLY A 47 -14.03 24.70 -3.84
C GLY A 47 -13.82 26.13 -3.33
N PRO A 48 -14.84 26.73 -2.71
CA PRO A 48 -14.66 28.02 -2.04
C PRO A 48 -13.55 27.91 -0.99
N PRO A 49 -12.64 28.91 -0.90
CA PRO A 49 -11.54 28.89 0.05
C PRO A 49 -12.03 28.65 1.47
N SER A 50 -11.71 27.48 2.02
CA SER A 50 -12.13 27.03 3.35
C SER A 50 -11.18 25.92 3.83
N ASP A 51 -9.96 26.37 4.02
CA ASP A 51 -8.84 25.63 4.57
C ASP A 51 -9.15 25.11 5.99
N ALA A 52 -9.16 23.78 6.20
CA ALA A 52 -9.59 23.18 7.47
C ALA A 52 -8.66 22.05 7.92
N PHE A 53 -8.52 21.86 9.24
CA PHE A 53 -7.95 20.64 9.82
C PHE A 53 -9.08 19.86 10.48
N GLU A 54 -9.51 18.79 9.83
CA GLU A 54 -10.65 18.00 10.26
C GLU A 54 -10.18 16.84 11.14
N ILE A 55 -10.81 16.68 12.30
CA ILE A 55 -10.57 15.58 13.24
C ILE A 55 -11.81 14.69 13.25
N THR A 56 -11.63 13.40 12.96
CA THR A 56 -12.73 12.42 12.94
C THR A 56 -12.34 11.16 13.71
N GLU A 57 -13.22 10.63 14.56
CA GLU A 57 -13.07 9.31 15.14
C GLU A 57 -13.53 8.26 14.12
N GLU A 58 -12.60 7.46 13.62
CA GLU A 58 -12.86 6.44 12.59
C GLU A 58 -13.32 5.12 13.22
N ALA A 59 -12.70 4.76 14.34
CA ALA A 59 -12.99 3.58 15.12
C ALA A 59 -12.60 3.86 16.58
N PRO A 60 -13.04 3.03 17.56
CA PRO A 60 -12.60 3.17 18.93
C PRO A 60 -11.07 3.28 19.01
N HIS A 61 -10.59 4.35 19.66
CA HIS A 61 -9.17 4.66 19.85
C HIS A 61 -8.39 4.99 18.57
N LEU A 62 -9.05 5.16 17.43
CA LEU A 62 -8.44 5.58 16.18
C LEU A 62 -9.05 6.90 15.71
N THR A 63 -8.27 7.96 15.82
CA THR A 63 -8.62 9.30 15.36
C THR A 63 -7.82 9.66 14.12
N LEU A 64 -8.48 10.27 13.12
CA LEU A 64 -7.86 10.74 11.90
C LEU A 64 -7.83 12.26 11.89
N GLY A 65 -6.70 12.86 11.54
CA GLY A 65 -6.52 14.29 11.32
C GLY A 65 -6.15 14.59 9.87
N ARG A 66 -6.99 15.35 9.17
CA ARG A 66 -6.81 15.67 7.75
C ARG A 66 -6.71 17.17 7.53
N LEU A 67 -5.63 17.60 6.91
CA LEU A 67 -5.51 18.96 6.41
C LEU A 67 -6.18 19.05 5.03
N ILE A 68 -7.26 19.80 4.93
CA ILE A 68 -7.95 20.11 3.68
C ILE A 68 -7.57 21.52 3.26
N LEU A 69 -6.99 21.64 2.08
CA LEU A 69 -6.65 22.89 1.41
C LEU A 69 -7.65 23.11 0.28
N ARG A 70 -8.51 24.13 0.42
CA ARG A 70 -9.50 24.44 -0.63
C ARG A 70 -9.10 25.68 -1.40
N SER A 71 -9.03 25.57 -2.72
CA SER A 71 -8.81 26.72 -3.60
C SER A 71 -9.76 26.71 -4.79
N ASP A 72 -9.91 27.86 -5.44
CA ASP A 72 -10.54 27.91 -6.75
C ASP A 72 -9.76 27.08 -7.78
N ALA A 73 -10.44 26.70 -8.87
CA ALA A 73 -9.90 25.80 -9.89
C ALA A 73 -8.66 26.36 -10.58
N ASP A 74 -8.60 27.67 -10.83
CA ASP A 74 -7.47 28.31 -11.51
C ASP A 74 -6.23 28.33 -10.61
N THR A 75 -6.43 28.64 -9.32
CA THR A 75 -5.38 28.55 -8.29
C THR A 75 -4.88 27.11 -8.14
N PHE A 76 -5.77 26.11 -8.10
CA PHE A 76 -5.41 24.70 -8.03
C PHE A 76 -4.54 24.28 -9.22
N VAL A 77 -5.00 24.57 -10.44
CA VAL A 77 -4.28 24.25 -11.68
C VAL A 77 -2.92 24.96 -11.73
N SER A 78 -2.84 26.20 -11.26
CA SER A 78 -1.58 26.94 -11.18
C SER A 78 -0.57 26.30 -10.22
N ARG A 79 -1.00 25.96 -8.99
CA ARG A 79 -0.16 25.29 -7.98
C ARG A 79 0.34 23.93 -8.45
N LEU A 80 -0.56 23.16 -9.06
CA LEU A 80 -0.22 21.86 -9.63
C LEU A 80 0.80 22.01 -10.77
N LYS A 81 0.59 22.92 -11.72
CA LYS A 81 1.55 23.16 -12.81
C LYS A 81 2.92 23.54 -12.27
N GLN A 82 2.98 24.41 -11.27
CA GLN A 82 4.24 24.81 -10.63
C GLN A 82 4.97 23.61 -10.00
N THR A 83 4.23 22.74 -9.29
CA THR A 83 4.80 21.53 -8.67
C THR A 83 5.29 20.53 -9.73
N LEU A 84 4.52 20.33 -10.79
CA LEU A 84 4.89 19.44 -11.90
C LEU A 84 6.16 19.92 -12.61
N THR A 85 6.27 21.21 -12.91
CA THR A 85 7.48 21.80 -13.51
C THR A 85 8.69 21.66 -12.59
N GLN A 86 8.53 21.83 -11.28
CA GLN A 86 9.63 21.63 -10.31
C GLN A 86 10.06 20.17 -10.19
N SER A 87 9.14 19.22 -10.43
CA SER A 87 9.43 17.78 -10.45
C SER A 87 9.95 17.24 -11.80
N GLY A 88 10.06 18.10 -12.84
CA GLY A 88 10.46 17.69 -14.19
C GLY A 88 9.39 16.88 -14.94
N ALA A 89 8.12 17.01 -14.54
CA ALA A 89 6.98 16.27 -15.07
C ALA A 89 6.16 17.10 -16.07
N ASP A 90 6.83 17.78 -17.02
CA ASP A 90 6.20 18.75 -17.94
C ASP A 90 5.11 18.16 -18.86
N ASN A 91 5.07 16.83 -19.03
CA ASN A 91 4.08 16.13 -19.85
C ASN A 91 2.92 15.49 -19.04
N PHE A 92 2.82 15.76 -17.74
CA PHE A 92 1.76 15.18 -16.92
C PHE A 92 0.39 15.80 -17.25
N ARG A 93 -0.52 15.00 -17.82
CA ARG A 93 -1.95 15.34 -17.93
C ARG A 93 -2.72 14.68 -16.80
N LEU A 94 -3.41 15.48 -16.00
CA LEU A 94 -4.38 14.98 -15.02
C LEU A 94 -5.55 14.29 -15.75
N PRO A 95 -5.88 13.03 -15.43
CA PRO A 95 -7.25 12.53 -15.54
C PRO A 95 -8.20 13.41 -14.73
N ALA A 96 -9.46 13.49 -15.13
CA ALA A 96 -10.47 14.32 -14.46
C ALA A 96 -10.68 13.92 -12.98
N GLU A 97 -10.30 12.69 -12.62
CA GLU A 97 -10.37 12.13 -11.27
C GLU A 97 -9.13 12.44 -10.39
N LEU A 98 -8.04 13.00 -10.93
CA LEU A 98 -6.86 13.41 -10.15
C LEU A 98 -7.03 14.79 -9.48
N ARG A 99 -8.15 15.01 -8.80
CA ARG A 99 -8.19 15.91 -7.63
C ARG A 99 -7.34 15.36 -6.46
N GLU A 100 -6.82 14.15 -6.65
CA GLU A 100 -6.31 13.25 -5.63
C GLU A 100 -4.85 12.80 -5.91
N ALA A 101 -4.03 13.66 -6.51
CA ALA A 101 -2.60 13.39 -6.68
C ALA A 101 -1.80 14.04 -5.54
N SER A 102 -1.02 13.22 -4.83
CA SER A 102 0.06 13.64 -3.93
C SER A 102 0.96 14.66 -4.65
N LEU A 103 0.72 15.92 -4.31
CA LEU A 103 1.51 17.05 -4.75
C LEU A 103 2.63 17.21 -3.75
N LEU A 104 3.83 16.82 -4.16
CA LEU A 104 5.07 17.05 -3.44
C LEU A 104 5.18 18.54 -3.02
N PHE A 105 4.83 18.78 -1.76
CA PHE A 105 5.23 19.86 -0.84
C PHE A 105 5.32 21.27 -1.43
N GLU A 106 4.21 22.00 -1.38
CA GLU A 106 4.30 23.43 -1.05
C GLU A 106 4.80 23.53 0.40
N SER A 107 5.93 24.22 0.62
CA SER A 107 6.48 24.45 1.97
C SER A 107 5.43 24.98 2.96
N SER A 108 4.51 25.84 2.51
CA SER A 108 3.42 26.39 3.31
C SER A 108 2.36 25.36 3.74
N ALA A 109 2.00 24.41 2.87
CA ALA A 109 1.05 23.34 3.19
C ALA A 109 1.63 22.39 4.24
N GLN A 110 2.92 22.08 4.09
CA GLN A 110 3.66 21.23 5.01
C GLN A 110 3.85 21.89 6.38
N GLU A 111 4.26 23.16 6.42
CA GLU A 111 4.36 23.95 7.65
C GLU A 111 3.01 24.06 8.36
N ARG A 112 1.91 24.20 7.60
CA ARG A 112 0.56 24.18 8.15
C ARG A 112 0.24 22.83 8.76
N LEU A 113 0.42 21.73 8.03
CA LEU A 113 0.19 20.38 8.54
C LEU A 113 0.97 20.13 9.84
N GLU A 114 2.24 20.51 9.87
CA GLU A 114 3.09 20.42 11.06
C GLU A 114 2.51 21.17 12.25
N ARG A 115 2.09 22.42 12.06
CA ARG A 115 1.49 23.21 13.12
C ARG A 115 0.21 22.57 13.66
N GLU A 116 -0.72 22.21 12.79
CA GLU A 116 -2.01 21.63 13.19
C GLU A 116 -1.83 20.30 13.92
N VAL A 117 -0.94 19.43 13.42
CA VAL A 117 -0.62 18.14 14.05
C VAL A 117 0.07 18.34 15.39
N VAL A 118 1.06 19.24 15.50
CA VAL A 118 1.75 19.51 16.77
C VAL A 118 0.78 20.07 17.81
N GLU A 119 -0.08 21.02 17.43
CA GLU A 119 -1.08 21.60 18.32
C GLU A 119 -2.06 20.53 18.83
N TYR A 120 -2.61 19.73 17.91
CA TYR A 120 -3.52 18.65 18.26
C TYR A 120 -2.86 17.59 19.15
N VAL A 121 -1.70 17.05 18.75
CA VAL A 121 -1.00 16.00 19.50
C VAL A 121 -0.57 16.49 20.89
N SER A 122 -0.20 17.76 21.03
CA SER A 122 0.16 18.34 22.34
C SER A 122 -1.01 18.33 23.33
N ALA A 123 -2.24 18.53 22.84
CA ALA A 123 -3.45 18.47 23.66
C ALA A 123 -3.98 17.03 23.84
N TRP A 124 -3.76 16.17 22.84
CA TRP A 124 -4.27 14.80 22.79
C TRP A 124 -3.40 13.78 23.53
N ARG A 125 -2.08 14.00 23.65
CA ARG A 125 -1.14 13.06 24.29
C ARG A 125 -1.32 13.02 25.81
N HIS A 126 -1.41 11.82 26.38
CA HIS A 126 -1.45 11.57 27.84
C HIS A 126 -0.35 10.62 28.34
N GLY A 127 0.38 9.95 27.45
CA GLY A 127 1.37 8.94 27.84
C GLY A 127 2.68 9.02 27.04
N PRO A 128 3.48 7.93 27.09
CA PRO A 128 4.59 7.74 26.17
C PRO A 128 4.10 7.84 24.73
N LEU A 129 4.87 8.53 23.88
CA LEU A 129 4.52 8.79 22.49
C LEU A 129 5.38 7.92 21.55
N VAL A 130 4.71 7.12 20.74
CA VAL A 130 5.31 6.41 19.61
C VAL A 130 5.00 7.19 18.33
N LEU A 131 6.03 7.58 17.58
CA LEU A 131 5.87 8.19 16.26
C LEU A 131 6.13 7.14 15.18
N TRP A 132 5.11 6.78 14.42
CA TRP A 132 5.16 5.82 13.32
C TRP A 132 5.16 6.54 11.98
N LEU A 133 6.23 6.38 11.20
CA LEU A 133 6.40 7.05 9.91
C LEU A 133 6.39 6.04 8.76
N TYR A 134 5.70 6.38 7.67
CA TYR A 134 5.71 5.62 6.41
C TYR A 134 6.51 6.31 5.29
N THR A 135 7.04 7.50 5.53
CA THR A 135 7.80 8.26 4.53
C THR A 135 8.92 9.05 5.21
N PRO A 136 10.12 9.16 4.60
CA PRO A 136 11.19 9.96 5.15
C PRO A 136 10.98 11.47 5.00
N ILE A 137 9.96 11.89 4.25
CA ILE A 137 9.67 13.31 4.04
C ILE A 137 9.24 14.01 5.32
N VAL A 138 8.50 13.29 6.18
CA VAL A 138 7.93 13.79 7.43
C VAL A 138 8.85 13.55 8.65
N ALA A 139 10.14 13.29 8.41
CA ALA A 139 11.10 12.96 9.47
C ALA A 139 11.34 14.12 10.47
N ASN A 140 10.98 15.35 10.12
CA ASN A 140 11.03 16.50 11.01
C ASN A 140 10.04 16.43 12.17
N PHE A 141 8.96 15.67 12.07
CA PHE A 141 8.05 15.44 13.21
C PHE A 141 8.74 14.78 14.40
N ILE A 142 9.88 14.11 14.21
CA ILE A 142 10.68 13.59 15.33
C ILE A 142 11.15 14.75 16.22
N ASP A 143 11.57 15.87 15.63
CA ASP A 143 12.06 17.04 16.37
C ASP A 143 10.91 17.87 16.96
N LEU A 144 9.79 17.94 16.23
CA LEU A 144 8.61 18.70 16.65
C LEU A 144 7.85 18.03 17.79
N LEU A 145 7.62 16.71 17.70
CA LEU A 145 6.80 15.96 18.66
C LEU A 145 7.62 15.35 19.81
N LYS A 146 8.94 15.21 19.65
CA LYS A 146 9.85 14.60 20.63
C LYS A 146 9.30 13.27 21.19
N PRO A 147 9.09 12.27 20.32
CA PRO A 147 8.53 10.98 20.74
C PRO A 147 9.51 10.19 21.61
N ASP A 148 8.96 9.29 22.43
CA ASP A 148 9.74 8.35 23.22
C ASP A 148 10.29 7.19 22.36
N LEU A 149 9.58 6.86 21.27
CA LEU A 149 9.97 5.84 20.30
C LEU A 149 9.65 6.29 18.87
N VAL A 150 10.58 6.09 17.93
CA VAL A 150 10.36 6.29 16.49
C VAL A 150 10.34 4.95 15.77
N VAL A 151 9.24 4.67 15.08
CA VAL A 151 9.07 3.53 14.17
C VAL A 151 9.11 4.04 12.74
N TYR A 152 9.92 3.39 11.89
CA TYR A 152 9.89 3.60 10.45
C TYR A 152 9.49 2.30 9.74
N ASP A 153 8.31 2.26 9.12
CA ASP A 153 7.83 1.11 8.35
C ASP A 153 8.07 1.33 6.85
N VAL A 154 9.10 0.67 6.34
CA VAL A 154 9.51 0.73 4.93
C VAL A 154 8.66 -0.26 4.13
N MET A 155 7.52 0.21 3.66
CA MET A 155 6.61 -0.59 2.85
C MET A 155 6.90 -0.56 1.35
N ASP A 156 7.51 0.52 0.84
CA ASP A 156 7.82 0.74 -0.57
C ASP A 156 9.23 1.30 -0.75
N GLU A 157 9.82 1.08 -1.93
CA GLU A 157 11.02 1.79 -2.38
C GLU A 157 10.64 3.14 -2.97
N LEU A 158 10.30 4.10 -2.10
CA LEU A 158 9.83 5.42 -2.52
C LEU A 158 10.84 6.14 -3.43
N THR A 159 12.13 5.84 -3.31
CA THR A 159 13.18 6.43 -4.17
C THR A 159 13.17 5.92 -5.61
N ALA A 160 12.50 4.79 -5.88
CA ALA A 160 12.36 4.20 -7.21
C ALA A 160 11.04 4.58 -7.90
N PHE A 161 10.16 5.36 -7.25
CA PHE A 161 8.94 5.83 -7.88
C PHE A 161 9.23 6.89 -8.94
N LYS A 162 8.40 6.88 -9.99
CA LYS A 162 8.44 7.90 -11.03
C LYS A 162 8.25 9.29 -10.37
N TYR A 163 9.16 10.22 -10.67
CA TYR A 163 9.19 11.59 -10.11
C TYR A 163 9.60 11.70 -8.63
N ALA A 164 10.21 10.68 -8.04
CA ALA A 164 10.74 10.77 -6.67
C ALA A 164 11.76 11.92 -6.52
N PRO A 165 11.65 12.78 -5.49
CA PRO A 165 12.59 13.87 -5.28
C PRO A 165 14.04 13.36 -5.07
N PRO A 166 15.07 13.99 -5.66
CA PRO A 166 16.46 13.56 -5.48
C PRO A 166 16.94 13.53 -4.02
N ARG A 167 16.36 14.38 -3.16
CA ARG A 167 16.70 14.46 -1.73
C ARG A 167 16.14 13.30 -0.91
N LEU A 168 15.16 12.56 -1.44
CA LEU A 168 14.45 11.51 -0.71
C LEU A 168 15.40 10.41 -0.22
N LYS A 169 16.42 10.07 -1.03
CA LYS A 169 17.46 9.10 -0.64
C LYS A 169 18.27 9.53 0.58
N GLN A 170 18.62 10.82 0.68
CA GLN A 170 19.34 11.35 1.84
C GLN A 170 18.42 11.42 3.06
N GLN A 171 17.15 11.78 2.87
CA GLN A 171 16.14 11.78 3.93
C GLN A 171 15.89 10.37 4.47
N GLU A 172 15.80 9.36 3.59
CA GLU A 172 15.66 7.96 4.00
C GLU A 172 16.85 7.51 4.84
N GLN A 173 18.08 7.82 4.41
CA GLN A 173 19.28 7.48 5.19
C GLN A 173 19.28 8.14 6.57
N ALA A 174 18.89 9.41 6.66
CA ALA A 174 18.78 10.10 7.94
C ALA A 174 17.69 9.47 8.83
N LEU A 175 16.51 9.18 8.29
CA LEU A 175 15.43 8.55 9.05
C LEU A 175 15.81 7.14 9.51
N LEU A 176 16.45 6.34 8.66
CA LEU A 176 16.97 5.02 9.03
C LEU A 176 17.92 5.09 10.22
N GLN A 177 18.70 6.16 10.39
CA GLN A 177 19.58 6.34 11.55
C GLN A 177 18.84 6.80 12.80
N ARG A 178 17.78 7.61 12.64
CA ARG A 178 17.01 8.19 13.74
C ARG A 178 15.93 7.26 14.30
N ALA A 179 15.46 6.31 13.52
CA ALA A 179 14.44 5.35 13.94
C ALA A 179 15.00 4.36 14.98
N ASP A 180 14.17 4.09 15.99
CA ASP A 180 14.46 3.11 17.04
C ASP A 180 14.08 1.69 16.61
N LEU A 181 13.04 1.56 15.78
CA LEU A 181 12.62 0.33 15.12
C LEU A 181 12.42 0.60 13.63
N VAL A 182 12.90 -0.33 12.81
CA VAL A 182 12.70 -0.30 11.35
C VAL A 182 12.06 -1.59 10.92
N PHE A 183 10.91 -1.48 10.27
CA PHE A 183 10.18 -2.60 9.67
C PHE A 183 10.28 -2.54 8.14
N THR A 184 10.22 -3.69 7.48
CA THR A 184 10.20 -3.77 6.01
C THR A 184 9.10 -4.70 5.53
N GLY A 185 8.37 -4.29 4.48
CA GLY A 185 7.21 -4.99 3.93
C GLY A 185 7.50 -6.22 3.03
N GLY A 186 8.77 -6.51 2.71
CA GLY A 186 9.13 -7.64 1.87
C GLY A 186 10.61 -8.03 1.95
N PRO A 187 10.97 -9.29 1.63
CA PRO A 187 12.36 -9.76 1.65
C PRO A 187 13.33 -8.88 0.84
N SER A 188 12.94 -8.39 -0.33
CA SER A 188 13.85 -7.55 -1.12
C SER A 188 14.12 -6.19 -0.47
N LEU A 189 13.11 -5.59 0.18
CA LEU A 189 13.31 -4.37 0.98
C LEU A 189 14.20 -4.65 2.19
N TYR A 190 13.97 -5.76 2.89
CA TYR A 190 14.76 -6.20 4.04
C TYR A 190 16.24 -6.34 3.70
N GLU A 191 16.55 -7.11 2.65
CA GLU A 191 17.94 -7.34 2.24
C GLU A 191 18.64 -6.04 1.80
N ALA A 192 17.91 -5.13 1.14
CA ALA A 192 18.45 -3.83 0.74
C ALA A 192 18.83 -2.94 1.95
N ARG A 193 18.15 -3.09 3.09
CA ARG A 193 18.33 -2.25 4.29
C ARG A 193 19.25 -2.88 5.32
N ARG A 194 19.27 -4.22 5.44
CA ARG A 194 20.00 -4.94 6.49
C ARG A 194 21.50 -4.63 6.52
N SER A 195 22.10 -4.34 5.37
CA SER A 195 23.52 -3.93 5.29
C SER A 195 23.81 -2.61 6.01
N ARG A 196 22.83 -1.69 6.10
CA ARG A 196 22.96 -0.37 6.75
C ARG A 196 22.29 -0.30 8.12
N ARG A 197 21.25 -1.11 8.34
CA ARG A 197 20.53 -1.29 9.61
C ARG A 197 20.40 -2.78 9.92
N PRO A 198 21.40 -3.41 10.57
CA PRO A 198 21.41 -4.84 10.85
C PRO A 198 20.26 -5.33 11.75
N ASP A 199 19.65 -4.41 12.50
CA ASP A 199 18.52 -4.61 13.41
C ASP A 199 17.15 -4.36 12.75
N VAL A 200 17.10 -4.21 11.42
CA VAL A 200 15.84 -4.14 10.67
C VAL A 200 15.05 -5.45 10.82
N HIS A 201 13.73 -5.35 10.87
CA HIS A 201 12.82 -6.49 11.02
C HIS A 201 11.99 -6.70 9.75
N LEU A 202 11.97 -7.94 9.25
CA LEU A 202 11.14 -8.34 8.11
C LEU A 202 9.73 -8.71 8.59
N PHE A 203 8.75 -7.92 8.19
CA PHE A 203 7.33 -8.25 8.34
C PHE A 203 6.68 -8.16 6.96
N PRO A 204 6.63 -9.27 6.20
CA PRO A 204 6.03 -9.29 4.88
C PRO A 204 4.57 -8.81 4.91
N SER A 205 4.04 -8.45 3.75
CA SER A 205 2.60 -8.25 3.56
C SER A 205 1.81 -9.45 4.09
N GLY A 206 0.70 -9.19 4.79
CA GLY A 206 -0.26 -10.19 5.23
C GLY A 206 -1.56 -10.17 4.43
N VAL A 207 -2.53 -10.95 4.90
CA VAL A 207 -3.90 -11.00 4.37
C VAL A 207 -4.92 -11.03 5.51
N ASP A 208 -6.12 -10.55 5.19
CA ASP A 208 -7.32 -10.75 6.01
C ASP A 208 -8.08 -11.94 5.41
N ARG A 209 -7.80 -13.15 5.93
CA ARG A 209 -8.41 -14.37 5.39
C ARG A 209 -9.91 -14.39 5.51
N GLN A 210 -10.44 -13.90 6.62
CA GLN A 210 -11.89 -13.91 6.84
C GLN A 210 -12.57 -13.03 5.81
N HIS A 211 -11.99 -11.87 5.48
CA HIS A 211 -12.50 -11.00 4.43
C HIS A 211 -12.53 -11.67 3.05
N PHE A 212 -11.44 -12.33 2.65
CA PHE A 212 -11.33 -12.91 1.29
C PHE A 212 -11.90 -14.32 1.13
N ALA A 213 -12.17 -15.04 2.23
CA ALA A 213 -12.82 -16.34 2.22
C ALA A 213 -14.37 -16.25 2.16
N GLN A 214 -14.94 -15.04 2.10
CA GLN A 214 -16.39 -14.86 2.05
C GLN A 214 -17.01 -15.44 0.76
N GLU A 215 -18.11 -16.16 0.90
CA GLU A 215 -18.89 -16.69 -0.22
C GLU A 215 -19.93 -15.67 -0.70
N LEU A 216 -19.48 -14.62 -1.40
CA LEU A 216 -20.34 -13.59 -1.97
C LEU A 216 -20.63 -13.83 -3.46
N PRO A 217 -21.83 -13.47 -3.96
CA PRO A 217 -22.18 -13.66 -5.36
C PRO A 217 -21.41 -12.70 -6.26
N ALA A 218 -20.89 -13.19 -7.40
CA ALA A 218 -20.18 -12.38 -8.38
C ALA A 218 -20.97 -11.11 -8.79
N PRO A 219 -20.28 -9.97 -9.03
CA PRO A 219 -20.92 -8.72 -9.36
C PRO A 219 -21.55 -8.79 -10.76
N LEU A 220 -22.65 -8.07 -10.96
CA LEU A 220 -23.38 -8.07 -12.24
C LEU A 220 -22.47 -7.73 -13.43
N ALA A 221 -21.52 -6.82 -13.24
CA ALA A 221 -20.56 -6.41 -14.28
C ALA A 221 -19.72 -7.56 -14.86
N LEU A 222 -19.50 -8.64 -14.09
CA LEU A 222 -18.71 -9.79 -14.53
C LEU A 222 -19.55 -11.05 -14.78
N ARG A 223 -20.80 -11.08 -14.29
CA ARG A 223 -21.66 -12.26 -14.33
C ARG A 223 -21.97 -12.73 -15.75
N ASP A 224 -22.10 -11.79 -16.69
CA ASP A 224 -22.52 -12.07 -18.06
C ASP A 224 -21.34 -12.19 -19.04
N LEU A 225 -20.10 -12.06 -18.56
CA LEU A 225 -18.92 -12.23 -19.40
C LEU A 225 -18.67 -13.71 -19.70
N PRO A 226 -18.38 -14.08 -20.96
CA PRO A 226 -17.94 -15.43 -21.27
C PRO A 226 -16.67 -15.80 -20.50
N HIS A 227 -16.62 -17.02 -19.99
CA HIS A 227 -15.41 -17.55 -19.35
C HIS A 227 -14.37 -17.97 -20.41
N PRO A 228 -13.07 -17.93 -20.08
CA PRO A 228 -12.52 -17.59 -18.76
C PRO A 228 -12.33 -16.08 -18.53
N ILE A 229 -12.39 -15.69 -17.26
CA ILE A 229 -12.12 -14.35 -16.74
C ILE A 229 -10.77 -14.36 -16.03
N ILE A 230 -9.81 -13.61 -16.58
CA ILE A 230 -8.47 -13.45 -16.05
C ILE A 230 -8.39 -12.08 -15.38
N GLY A 231 -8.20 -12.05 -14.07
CA GLY A 231 -8.45 -10.84 -13.29
C GLY A 231 -7.26 -10.30 -12.53
N PHE A 232 -7.13 -8.98 -12.52
CA PHE A 232 -6.24 -8.24 -11.64
C PHE A 232 -7.05 -7.18 -10.90
N PHE A 233 -6.77 -7.00 -9.61
CA PHE A 233 -7.13 -5.76 -8.94
C PHE A 233 -5.90 -5.07 -8.35
N GLY A 234 -5.92 -3.73 -8.31
CA GLY A 234 -4.83 -2.89 -7.83
C GLY A 234 -4.74 -1.58 -8.58
N VAL A 235 -3.91 -0.67 -8.07
CA VAL A 235 -3.55 0.56 -8.82
C VAL A 235 -2.92 0.17 -10.16
N ILE A 236 -3.41 0.76 -11.25
CA ILE A 236 -2.91 0.56 -12.60
C ILE A 236 -1.98 1.73 -12.92
N ASP A 237 -0.68 1.50 -12.78
CA ASP A 237 0.38 2.50 -12.95
C ASP A 237 1.60 1.93 -13.68
N GLU A 238 2.77 2.59 -13.59
CA GLU A 238 4.02 2.16 -14.23
C GLU A 238 4.50 0.76 -13.84
N ARG A 239 3.92 0.17 -12.79
CA ARG A 239 4.25 -1.19 -12.36
C ARG A 239 3.53 -2.25 -13.18
N ILE A 240 2.50 -1.91 -13.96
CA ILE A 240 1.77 -2.88 -14.79
C ILE A 240 2.44 -3.01 -16.16
N ASP A 241 2.66 -4.24 -16.60
CA ASP A 241 3.15 -4.57 -17.93
C ASP A 241 2.01 -4.51 -18.95
N LEU A 242 1.77 -3.29 -19.46
CA LEU A 242 0.71 -3.03 -20.43
C LEU A 242 0.96 -3.75 -21.77
N GLU A 243 2.23 -3.97 -22.15
CA GLU A 243 2.56 -4.70 -23.39
C GLU A 243 2.24 -6.19 -23.23
N LEU A 244 2.60 -6.79 -22.10
CA LEU A 244 2.25 -8.17 -21.78
C LEU A 244 0.73 -8.36 -21.79
N LEU A 245 -0.02 -7.45 -21.16
CA LEU A 245 -1.49 -7.49 -21.14
C LEU A 245 -2.06 -7.43 -22.57
N ALA A 246 -1.60 -6.48 -23.39
CA ALA A 246 -2.05 -6.33 -24.78
C ALA A 246 -1.79 -7.60 -25.60
N ARG A 247 -0.56 -8.12 -25.55
CA ARG A 247 -0.16 -9.31 -26.33
C ARG A 247 -0.88 -10.57 -25.87
N ALA A 248 -1.08 -10.74 -24.57
CA ALA A 248 -1.82 -11.87 -24.03
C ALA A 248 -3.30 -11.81 -24.45
N ALA A 249 -3.91 -10.62 -24.41
CA ALA A 249 -5.28 -10.39 -24.84
C ALA A 249 -5.49 -10.64 -26.35
N GLN A 250 -4.54 -10.21 -27.18
CA GLN A 250 -4.56 -10.50 -28.62
C GLN A 250 -4.38 -11.98 -28.93
N ALA A 251 -3.55 -12.69 -28.16
CA ALA A 251 -3.34 -14.13 -28.33
C ALA A 251 -4.58 -14.96 -27.96
N ARG A 252 -5.42 -14.46 -27.04
CA ARG A 252 -6.65 -15.11 -26.56
C ARG A 252 -7.86 -14.19 -26.65
N PRO A 253 -8.40 -13.97 -27.87
CA PRO A 253 -9.58 -13.13 -28.08
C PRO A 253 -10.87 -13.73 -27.50
N ASP A 254 -10.85 -15.02 -27.16
CA ASP A 254 -11.92 -15.77 -26.51
C ASP A 254 -11.95 -15.62 -24.98
N TRP A 255 -10.93 -15.00 -24.39
CA TRP A 255 -10.81 -14.79 -22.94
C TRP A 255 -11.12 -13.35 -22.56
N ASN A 256 -11.61 -13.13 -21.34
CA ASN A 256 -11.88 -11.78 -20.81
C ASN A 256 -10.83 -11.38 -19.77
N TRP A 257 -10.19 -10.25 -19.97
CA TRP A 257 -9.13 -9.70 -19.11
C TRP A 257 -9.68 -8.55 -18.30
N VAL A 258 -9.78 -8.70 -16.99
CA VAL A 258 -10.45 -7.73 -16.11
C VAL A 258 -9.42 -7.01 -15.25
N MET A 259 -9.37 -5.69 -15.39
CA MET A 259 -8.49 -4.78 -14.65
C MET A 259 -9.33 -3.90 -13.71
N ILE A 260 -9.13 -4.07 -12.40
CA ILE A 260 -9.91 -3.38 -11.36
C ILE A 260 -9.01 -2.46 -10.57
N GLY A 261 -9.24 -1.15 -10.67
CA GLY A 261 -8.54 -0.15 -9.87
C GLY A 261 -8.38 1.19 -10.58
N PRO A 262 -7.90 2.22 -9.86
CA PRO A 262 -7.65 3.52 -10.45
C PRO A 262 -6.42 3.48 -11.37
N VAL A 263 -6.47 4.26 -12.46
CA VAL A 263 -5.35 4.48 -13.38
C VAL A 263 -4.58 5.72 -12.94
N LEU A 264 -3.27 5.59 -12.67
CA LEU A 264 -2.46 6.67 -12.10
C LEU A 264 -1.07 6.68 -12.73
N LYS A 265 -0.42 7.86 -12.77
CA LYS A 265 0.98 8.09 -13.22
C LYS A 265 1.32 7.69 -14.67
N ILE A 266 0.39 7.04 -15.35
CA ILE A 266 0.40 6.68 -16.76
C ILE A 266 -0.73 7.42 -17.47
N GLU A 267 -0.60 7.59 -18.79
CA GLU A 267 -1.62 8.24 -19.59
C GLU A 267 -2.73 7.25 -19.95
N GLU A 268 -4.00 7.64 -19.84
CA GLU A 268 -5.12 6.75 -20.13
C GLU A 268 -5.13 6.22 -21.59
N GLN A 269 -4.53 6.98 -22.51
CA GLN A 269 -4.33 6.60 -23.90
C GLN A 269 -3.27 5.51 -24.10
N SER A 270 -2.41 5.27 -23.11
CA SER A 270 -1.41 4.20 -23.14
C SER A 270 -1.98 2.82 -22.76
N LEU A 271 -3.19 2.78 -22.20
CA LEU A 271 -3.85 1.54 -21.84
C LEU A 271 -4.21 0.74 -23.10
N PRO A 272 -3.95 -0.58 -23.13
CA PRO A 272 -4.44 -1.44 -24.21
C PRO A 272 -5.98 -1.45 -24.24
N ARG A 273 -6.56 -1.45 -25.45
CA ARG A 273 -8.00 -1.23 -25.72
C ARG A 273 -8.63 -2.35 -26.55
N GLU A 274 -8.03 -3.53 -26.54
CA GLU A 274 -8.60 -4.75 -27.10
C GLU A 274 -10.00 -4.98 -26.52
N VAL A 275 -10.94 -5.45 -27.36
CA VAL A 275 -12.37 -5.56 -27.00
C VAL A 275 -12.64 -6.47 -25.80
N ASN A 276 -11.69 -7.35 -25.49
CA ASN A 276 -11.76 -8.32 -24.40
C ASN A 276 -11.00 -7.88 -23.15
N ILE A 277 -10.54 -6.62 -23.08
CA ILE A 277 -9.97 -6.01 -21.87
C ILE A 277 -11.01 -5.08 -21.25
N HIS A 278 -11.31 -5.30 -19.97
CA HIS A 278 -12.34 -4.59 -19.22
C HIS A 278 -11.72 -3.82 -18.05
N TYR A 279 -11.79 -2.49 -18.09
CA TYR A 279 -11.36 -1.63 -16.97
C TYR A 279 -12.58 -1.21 -16.14
N LEU A 280 -12.62 -1.63 -14.88
CA LEU A 280 -13.78 -1.39 -14.00
C LEU A 280 -13.60 -0.19 -13.06
N GLY A 281 -12.45 0.49 -13.14
CA GLY A 281 -12.11 1.60 -12.24
C GLY A 281 -11.93 1.16 -10.78
N LYS A 282 -11.84 2.13 -9.88
CA LYS A 282 -11.68 1.90 -8.43
C LYS A 282 -12.93 1.24 -7.86
N GLN A 283 -12.73 0.18 -7.07
CA GLN A 283 -13.77 -0.50 -6.30
C GLN A 283 -13.45 -0.42 -4.80
N ALA A 284 -14.48 -0.53 -3.96
CA ALA A 284 -14.29 -0.56 -2.52
C ALA A 284 -13.59 -1.86 -2.09
N TYR A 285 -12.72 -1.79 -1.08
CA TYR A 285 -12.01 -2.97 -0.54
C TYR A 285 -12.98 -4.08 -0.09
N GLY A 286 -14.12 -3.67 0.48
CA GLY A 286 -15.22 -4.55 0.89
C GLY A 286 -15.75 -5.46 -0.23
N ASP A 287 -15.70 -4.98 -1.47
CA ASP A 287 -16.29 -5.66 -2.64
C ASP A 287 -15.30 -6.57 -3.37
N LEU A 288 -13.99 -6.45 -3.10
CA LEU A 288 -12.96 -7.23 -3.80
C LEU A 288 -13.14 -8.76 -3.73
N PRO A 289 -13.59 -9.38 -2.62
CA PRO A 289 -13.86 -10.82 -2.58
C PRO A 289 -14.88 -11.27 -3.64
N THR A 290 -15.90 -10.45 -3.88
CA THR A 290 -16.94 -10.69 -4.90
C THR A 290 -16.35 -10.73 -6.31
N TYR A 291 -15.39 -9.85 -6.62
CA TYR A 291 -14.68 -9.87 -7.90
C TYR A 291 -13.76 -11.08 -8.05
N LEU A 292 -13.02 -11.45 -7.00
CA LEU A 292 -12.19 -12.66 -7.03
C LEU A 292 -13.03 -13.89 -7.36
N ARG A 293 -14.23 -14.00 -6.78
CA ARG A 293 -15.11 -15.13 -7.03
C ARG A 293 -15.39 -15.35 -8.52
N ALA A 294 -15.49 -14.26 -9.28
CA ALA A 294 -15.73 -14.26 -10.73
C ALA A 294 -14.50 -14.64 -11.56
N PHE A 295 -13.28 -14.43 -11.04
CA PHE A 295 -12.05 -14.79 -11.77
C PHE A 295 -11.89 -16.31 -11.85
N ASP A 296 -11.49 -16.81 -13.00
CA ASP A 296 -11.03 -18.20 -13.14
C ASP A 296 -9.54 -18.30 -12.79
N VAL A 297 -8.76 -17.29 -13.15
CA VAL A 297 -7.34 -17.15 -12.79
C VAL A 297 -7.08 -15.70 -12.39
N ALA A 298 -6.38 -15.52 -11.27
CA ALA A 298 -5.91 -14.21 -10.85
C ALA A 298 -4.51 -13.96 -11.40
N MET A 299 -4.25 -12.75 -11.88
CA MET A 299 -2.97 -12.41 -12.50
C MET A 299 -2.25 -11.28 -11.76
N LEU A 300 -0.92 -11.32 -11.84
CA LEU A 300 -0.01 -10.27 -11.38
C LEU A 300 0.91 -9.86 -12.54
N PRO A 301 0.40 -9.06 -13.51
CA PRO A 301 1.11 -8.70 -14.74
C PRO A 301 2.04 -7.51 -14.49
N PHE A 302 3.00 -7.65 -13.57
CA PHE A 302 3.90 -6.55 -13.23
C PHE A 302 5.03 -6.41 -14.25
N ALA A 303 5.30 -5.18 -14.70
CA ALA A 303 6.46 -4.85 -15.50
C ALA A 303 7.75 -5.10 -14.70
N LEU A 304 8.84 -5.51 -15.34
CA LEU A 304 10.13 -5.70 -14.67
C LEU A 304 10.96 -4.43 -14.79
N ASN A 305 10.75 -3.49 -13.87
CA ASN A 305 11.40 -2.18 -13.85
C ASN A 305 11.79 -1.77 -12.42
N GLU A 306 12.36 -0.57 -12.25
CA GLU A 306 12.81 -0.07 -10.94
C GLU A 306 11.68 -0.02 -9.90
N ALA A 307 10.45 0.31 -10.32
CA ALA A 307 9.29 0.43 -9.43
C ALA A 307 8.77 -0.92 -8.92
N THR A 308 9.12 -2.04 -9.57
CA THR A 308 8.71 -3.40 -9.17
C THR A 308 9.86 -4.24 -8.61
N GLN A 309 11.08 -3.71 -8.59
CA GLN A 309 12.25 -4.43 -8.07
C GLN A 309 12.10 -4.87 -6.61
N PHE A 310 11.36 -4.10 -5.81
CA PHE A 310 11.23 -4.30 -4.37
C PHE A 310 9.79 -4.54 -3.90
N ILE A 311 8.86 -4.83 -4.80
CA ILE A 311 7.46 -5.02 -4.42
C ILE A 311 7.22 -6.40 -3.81
N SER A 312 6.38 -6.43 -2.78
CA SER A 312 5.84 -7.65 -2.17
C SER A 312 4.31 -7.53 -2.15
N PRO A 313 3.64 -7.91 -3.25
CA PRO A 313 2.24 -7.56 -3.48
C PRO A 313 1.29 -8.36 -2.58
N THR A 314 0.51 -7.64 -1.77
CA THR A 314 -0.56 -8.20 -0.89
C THR A 314 -1.51 -9.10 -1.67
N LYS A 315 -1.82 -8.70 -2.91
CA LYS A 315 -2.72 -9.40 -3.86
C LYS A 315 -2.43 -10.89 -3.98
N THR A 316 -1.17 -11.30 -3.89
CA THR A 316 -0.83 -12.73 -3.96
C THR A 316 -1.53 -13.53 -2.86
N LEU A 317 -1.50 -13.03 -1.62
CA LEU A 317 -2.14 -13.68 -0.48
C LEU A 317 -3.67 -13.52 -0.53
N GLU A 318 -4.16 -12.37 -1.00
CA GLU A 318 -5.59 -12.11 -1.17
C GLU A 318 -6.21 -13.09 -2.20
N TYR A 319 -5.50 -13.37 -3.30
CA TYR A 319 -5.90 -14.35 -4.31
C TYR A 319 -5.83 -15.78 -3.78
N MET A 320 -4.79 -16.13 -3.01
CA MET A 320 -4.70 -17.43 -2.34
C MET A 320 -5.83 -17.63 -1.33
N ALA A 321 -6.19 -16.60 -0.57
CA ALA A 321 -7.28 -16.68 0.40
C ALA A 321 -8.65 -16.92 -0.26
N ALA A 322 -8.80 -16.52 -1.52
CA ALA A 322 -9.96 -16.82 -2.37
C ALA A 322 -9.79 -18.09 -3.23
N HIS A 323 -8.74 -18.88 -3.00
CA HIS A 323 -8.40 -20.12 -3.71
C HIS A 323 -8.31 -19.99 -5.23
N LYS A 324 -7.81 -18.85 -5.71
CA LYS A 324 -7.64 -18.60 -7.14
C LYS A 324 -6.27 -19.08 -7.61
N PRO A 325 -6.19 -19.86 -8.71
CA PRO A 325 -4.92 -20.06 -9.40
C PRO A 325 -4.29 -18.71 -9.75
N ILE A 326 -2.98 -18.58 -9.54
CA ILE A 326 -2.27 -17.31 -9.70
C ILE A 326 -1.18 -17.45 -10.76
N VAL A 327 -1.16 -16.52 -11.72
CA VAL A 327 -0.06 -16.37 -12.68
C VAL A 327 0.59 -15.00 -12.50
N SER A 328 1.90 -14.96 -12.33
CA SER A 328 2.66 -13.74 -12.08
C SER A 328 3.83 -13.61 -13.04
N THR A 329 4.19 -12.37 -13.37
CA THR A 329 5.54 -12.07 -13.88
C THR A 329 6.57 -12.39 -12.80
N PRO A 330 7.88 -12.56 -13.13
CA PRO A 330 8.91 -13.04 -12.20
C PRO A 330 9.34 -11.97 -11.19
N ILE A 331 8.40 -11.45 -10.41
CA ILE A 331 8.67 -10.59 -9.26
C ILE A 331 9.42 -11.41 -8.22
N LYS A 332 10.56 -10.88 -7.77
CA LYS A 332 11.50 -11.59 -6.91
C LYS A 332 10.86 -12.09 -5.62
N ASP A 333 10.12 -11.22 -4.92
CA ASP A 333 9.50 -11.59 -3.64
C ASP A 333 8.34 -12.56 -3.84
N VAL A 334 7.56 -12.44 -4.92
CA VAL A 334 6.52 -13.43 -5.27
C VAL A 334 7.14 -14.79 -5.54
N SER A 335 8.19 -14.84 -6.37
CA SER A 335 8.87 -16.09 -6.72
C SER A 335 9.51 -16.75 -5.50
N THR A 336 10.13 -15.94 -4.62
CA THR A 336 10.83 -16.43 -3.43
C THR A 336 9.88 -16.93 -2.36
N LEU A 337 8.80 -16.19 -2.09
CA LEU A 337 7.88 -16.50 -1.00
C LEU A 337 6.79 -17.50 -1.40
N TYR A 338 6.36 -17.45 -2.67
CA TYR A 338 5.10 -18.07 -3.11
C TYR A 338 5.24 -18.93 -4.37
N GLY A 339 6.46 -19.15 -4.89
CA GLY A 339 6.69 -19.91 -6.12
C GLY A 339 6.27 -21.39 -6.05
N SER A 340 5.97 -21.92 -4.85
CA SER A 340 5.37 -23.24 -4.69
C SER A 340 3.87 -23.28 -5.03
N VAL A 341 3.19 -22.12 -5.12
CA VAL A 341 1.75 -21.99 -5.39
C VAL A 341 1.50 -21.14 -6.64
N VAL A 342 2.32 -20.11 -6.86
CA VAL A 342 2.16 -19.15 -7.96
C VAL A 342 2.93 -19.64 -9.18
N ARG A 343 2.26 -19.67 -10.33
CA ARG A 343 2.87 -19.95 -11.64
C ARG A 343 3.60 -18.70 -12.13
N ILE A 344 4.85 -18.84 -12.55
CA ILE A 344 5.69 -17.71 -12.96
C ILE A 344 5.94 -17.75 -14.48
N ALA A 345 5.72 -16.63 -15.16
CA ALA A 345 5.93 -16.49 -16.60
C ALA A 345 6.46 -15.10 -16.98
N ALA A 346 7.48 -15.05 -17.84
CA ALA A 346 8.19 -13.80 -18.17
C ALA A 346 7.78 -13.15 -19.50
N THR A 347 7.11 -13.88 -20.40
CA THR A 347 6.67 -13.37 -21.71
C THR A 347 5.18 -13.59 -21.89
N ALA A 348 4.53 -12.84 -22.78
CA ALA A 348 3.10 -13.00 -23.05
C ALA A 348 2.72 -14.43 -23.44
N GLU A 349 3.55 -15.10 -24.25
CA GLU A 349 3.33 -16.48 -24.69
C GLU A 349 3.41 -17.45 -23.51
N ALA A 350 4.44 -17.31 -22.67
CA ALA A 350 4.58 -18.11 -21.46
C ALA A 350 3.47 -17.81 -20.44
N PHE A 351 3.01 -16.56 -20.38
CA PHE A 351 1.96 -16.11 -19.46
C PHE A 351 0.62 -16.75 -19.83
N VAL A 352 0.24 -16.70 -21.12
CA VAL A 352 -0.93 -17.42 -21.65
C VAL A 352 -0.80 -18.92 -21.38
N ALA A 353 0.35 -19.53 -21.67
CA ALA A 353 0.56 -20.96 -21.43
C ALA A 353 0.40 -21.36 -19.95
N GLN A 354 0.86 -20.51 -19.01
CA GLN A 354 0.66 -20.76 -17.58
C GLN A 354 -0.80 -20.56 -17.14
N ILE A 355 -1.53 -19.64 -17.75
CA ILE A 355 -2.97 -19.50 -17.52
C ILE A 355 -3.72 -20.73 -18.06
N GLU A 356 -3.38 -21.22 -19.26
CA GLU A 356 -3.96 -22.45 -19.80
C GLU A 356 -3.69 -23.65 -18.89
N ALA A 357 -2.46 -23.77 -18.37
CA ALA A 357 -2.11 -24.80 -17.42
C ALA A 357 -2.87 -24.68 -16.09
N ALA A 358 -3.12 -23.45 -15.63
CA ALA A 358 -3.94 -23.19 -14.44
C ALA A 358 -5.42 -23.57 -14.65
N LEU A 359 -6.00 -23.21 -15.80
CA LEU A 359 -7.36 -23.57 -16.19
C LEU A 359 -7.54 -25.07 -16.40
N GLY A 360 -6.45 -25.75 -16.82
CA GLY A 360 -6.40 -27.19 -17.05
C GLY A 360 -5.96 -28.03 -15.85
N GLU A 361 -5.81 -27.43 -14.66
CA GLU A 361 -5.42 -28.17 -13.45
C GLU A 361 -6.37 -29.34 -13.20
N SER A 362 -5.81 -30.54 -13.04
CA SER A 362 -6.58 -31.68 -12.56
C SER A 362 -7.03 -31.45 -11.12
N ALA A 363 -8.08 -32.15 -10.69
CA ALA A 363 -8.56 -32.07 -9.31
C ALA A 363 -7.44 -32.31 -8.29
N GLY A 364 -6.55 -33.28 -8.54
CA GLY A 364 -5.42 -33.56 -7.65
C GLY A 364 -4.38 -32.45 -7.61
N GLU A 365 -4.10 -31.77 -8.72
CA GLU A 365 -3.19 -30.61 -8.75
C GLU A 365 -3.79 -29.41 -8.02
N SER A 366 -5.09 -29.15 -8.20
CA SER A 366 -5.81 -28.10 -7.48
C SER A 366 -5.84 -28.35 -5.98
N ASP A 367 -6.06 -29.60 -5.55
CA ASP A 367 -6.06 -29.98 -4.13
C ASP A 367 -4.66 -29.81 -3.50
N ASP A 368 -3.60 -30.21 -4.22
CA ASP A 368 -2.21 -30.02 -3.78
C ASP A 368 -1.80 -28.54 -3.72
N ARG A 369 -2.26 -27.71 -4.67
CA ARG A 369 -2.10 -26.25 -4.61
C ARG A 369 -2.82 -25.68 -3.39
N HIS A 370 -4.08 -26.07 -3.17
CA HIS A 370 -4.89 -25.59 -2.04
C HIS A 370 -4.26 -25.95 -0.69
N HIS A 371 -3.68 -27.14 -0.54
CA HIS A 371 -2.96 -27.52 0.68
C HIS A 371 -1.78 -26.58 0.98
N ARG A 372 -0.98 -26.28 -0.04
CA ARG A 372 0.16 -25.34 0.08
C ARG A 372 -0.29 -23.90 0.33
N GLU A 373 -1.41 -23.47 -0.26
CA GLU A 373 -2.02 -22.16 0.03
C GLU A 373 -2.33 -22.04 1.53
N LEU A 374 -2.97 -23.04 2.13
CA LEU A 374 -3.34 -23.02 3.55
C LEU A 374 -2.11 -22.92 4.46
N GLU A 375 -1.02 -23.62 4.14
CA GLU A 375 0.24 -23.53 4.89
C GLU A 375 0.86 -22.14 4.84
N LEU A 376 0.84 -21.49 3.67
CA LEU A 376 1.34 -20.12 3.49
C LEU A 376 0.45 -19.10 4.21
N LEU A 377 -0.87 -19.20 4.02
CA LEU A 377 -1.85 -18.31 4.64
C LEU A 377 -1.85 -18.38 6.17
N GLN A 378 -1.45 -19.50 6.78
CA GLN A 378 -1.28 -19.57 8.23
C GLN A 378 -0.12 -18.72 8.76
N ARG A 379 0.86 -18.39 7.93
CA ARG A 379 2.06 -17.62 8.31
C ARG A 379 1.91 -16.12 8.12
N TYR A 380 0.96 -15.68 7.28
CA TYR A 380 0.86 -14.29 6.81
C TYR A 380 -0.49 -13.64 7.14
N GLU A 381 -0.94 -13.77 8.39
CA GLU A 381 -2.14 -13.07 8.87
C GLU A 381 -1.81 -11.68 9.40
N TRP A 382 -2.62 -10.69 9.04
CA TRP A 382 -2.44 -9.33 9.55
C TRP A 382 -2.52 -9.24 11.08
N ASP A 383 -3.39 -10.02 11.71
CA ASP A 383 -3.51 -10.07 13.19
C ASP A 383 -2.20 -10.51 13.85
N GLN A 384 -1.57 -11.56 13.31
CA GLN A 384 -0.31 -12.08 13.83
C GLN A 384 0.84 -11.10 13.58
N ILE A 385 0.91 -10.53 12.38
CA ILE A 385 1.93 -9.53 12.03
C ILE A 385 1.83 -8.31 12.96
N ALA A 386 0.62 -7.77 13.13
CA ALA A 386 0.40 -6.62 14.00
C ALA A 386 0.76 -6.94 15.46
N ALA A 387 0.37 -8.10 15.98
CA ALA A 387 0.71 -8.52 17.34
C ALA A 387 2.24 -8.64 17.57
N GLN A 388 2.96 -9.19 16.60
CA GLN A 388 4.42 -9.30 16.66
C GLN A 388 5.11 -7.93 16.59
N MET A 389 4.64 -7.04 15.69
CA MET A 389 5.14 -5.67 15.62
C MET A 389 4.86 -4.90 16.92
N ASN A 390 3.67 -5.08 17.48
CA ASN A 390 3.26 -4.48 18.75
C ASN A 390 4.16 -4.91 19.90
N THR A 391 4.46 -6.20 20.01
CA THR A 391 5.38 -6.73 21.04
C THR A 391 6.75 -6.05 20.96
N LEU A 392 7.31 -5.90 19.76
CA LEU A 392 8.60 -5.22 19.58
C LEU A 392 8.56 -3.74 19.97
N ILE A 393 7.45 -3.06 19.67
CA ILE A 393 7.23 -1.66 20.03
C ILE A 393 7.19 -1.50 21.55
N GLU A 394 6.39 -2.33 22.24
CA GLU A 394 6.26 -2.31 23.69
C GLU A 394 7.60 -2.58 24.37
N GLU A 395 8.30 -3.64 23.96
CA GLU A 395 9.61 -4.00 24.50
C GLU A 395 10.63 -2.86 24.33
N ARG A 396 10.73 -2.29 23.12
CA ARG A 396 11.69 -1.21 22.86
C ARG A 396 11.32 0.08 23.58
N LEU A 397 10.03 0.40 23.67
CA LEU A 397 9.54 1.57 24.40
C LEU A 397 9.89 1.45 25.88
N GLN A 398 9.61 0.31 26.52
CA GLN A 398 9.93 0.08 27.93
C GLN A 398 11.44 0.18 28.19
N GLN A 399 12.27 -0.38 27.31
CA GLN A 399 13.72 -0.25 27.39
C GLN A 399 14.17 1.23 27.38
N LYS A 400 13.65 2.04 26.46
CA LYS A 400 13.98 3.47 26.36
C LYS A 400 13.52 4.26 27.57
N LEU A 401 12.30 4.04 28.04
CA LEU A 401 11.76 4.70 29.23
C LEU A 401 12.57 4.34 30.49
N HIS A 402 13.00 3.09 30.63
CA HIS A 402 13.86 2.67 31.72
C HIS A 402 15.23 3.38 31.68
N MET A 403 15.87 3.42 30.51
CA MET A 403 17.15 4.11 30.32
C MET A 403 17.05 5.61 30.60
N ALA A 404 15.97 6.27 30.19
CA ALA A 404 15.72 7.68 30.49
C ALA A 404 15.62 7.93 32.00
N ARG A 405 14.84 7.12 32.72
CA ARG A 405 14.70 7.20 34.18
C ARG A 405 16.02 6.97 34.93
N SER A 406 16.87 6.07 34.43
CA SER A 406 18.19 5.83 35.02
C SER A 406 19.21 6.95 34.81
N ARG A 407 19.04 7.77 33.76
CA ARG A 407 19.92 8.93 33.47
C ARG A 407 19.51 10.19 34.24
N SER A 408 18.26 10.27 34.70
CA SER A 408 17.74 11.38 35.49
C SER A 408 17.90 11.21 37.01
N ARG A 409 18.41 10.06 37.45
CA ARG A 409 18.85 9.79 38.83
C ARG A 409 20.37 9.93 38.90
#